data_AF-A0A219ABJ2-F1
#
_entry.id   AF-A0A219ABJ2-F1
#
_cell.length_a   1.000
_cell.length_b   1.000
_cell.length_c   1.000
_cell.angle_alpha   90.00
_cell.angle_beta   90.00
_cell.angle_gamma   90.00
#
_symmetry.space_group_name_H-M   'P 1'
#
loop_
_entity.id
_entity.type
_entity.pdbx_description
1 polymer ?
#
loop_
_entity_poly.entity_id
_entity_poly.type
_entity_poly.pdbx_seq_one_letter_code
_entity_poly.pdbx_strand_id
1 'polypeptide(L)'
;MTKFSTFALLVSFALFTGCDFIKNTFTYKDKTENFVEALMDKNYDECINLMATDHETAKKTNRDSLKSGLDQFRAVIGSNFGDGNFEYTFMNAEKKRSTVAAENTPPNTTLAHIEFSNGKNIGVFQILFDDTSNKIINIHTLDVKAEKPNMLLFWLFGILPLTVLLFNIYVIRKIKKSNLKRKWIKYLAVIVLNVPAISYAAVDGLSYKLLNFQILFGVGFSLMGYLGSVWTFGIPLGGIYWLWKLNQQKSLRITTKRTPQNVSDSHESTPEIENL
;
A
#
# COMPACT_ATOMS: atom_id res chain seq x y z
N MET A 1 -30.36 -6.90 7.70
CA MET A 1 -29.70 -7.26 6.43
C MET A 1 -29.57 -6.10 5.44
N THR A 2 -30.41 -5.06 5.53
CA THR A 2 -30.39 -3.88 4.63
C THR A 2 -29.13 -3.01 4.70
N LYS A 3 -28.50 -2.84 5.88
CA LYS A 3 -27.30 -1.99 6.04
C LYS A 3 -26.02 -2.54 5.38
N PHE A 4 -25.91 -3.86 5.20
CA PHE A 4 -24.76 -4.48 4.55
C PHE A 4 -24.84 -4.33 3.02
N SER A 5 -26.07 -4.32 2.49
CA SER A 5 -26.34 -4.09 1.06
C SER A 5 -25.97 -2.68 0.64
N THR A 6 -26.31 -1.65 1.42
CA THR A 6 -25.95 -0.26 1.10
C THR A 6 -24.46 0.03 1.24
N PHE A 7 -23.79 -0.56 2.23
CA PHE A 7 -22.33 -0.44 2.36
C PHE A 7 -21.59 -1.14 1.21
N ALA A 8 -22.01 -2.36 0.83
CA ALA A 8 -21.44 -3.06 -0.33
C ALA A 8 -21.67 -2.29 -1.63
N LEU A 9 -22.83 -1.64 -1.78
CA LEU A 9 -23.15 -0.84 -2.97
C LEU A 9 -22.36 0.46 -3.04
N LEU A 10 -22.11 1.13 -1.90
CA LEU A 10 -21.22 2.29 -1.78
C LEU A 10 -19.76 1.93 -2.07
N VAL A 11 -19.29 0.79 -1.55
CA VAL A 11 -17.94 0.27 -1.83
C VAL A 11 -17.81 -0.10 -3.30
N SER A 12 -18.81 -0.76 -3.89
CA SER A 12 -18.81 -1.07 -5.32
C SER A 12 -18.83 0.20 -6.19
N PHE A 13 -19.60 1.22 -5.85
CA PHE A 13 -19.60 2.49 -6.59
C PHE A 13 -18.25 3.22 -6.51
N ALA A 14 -17.59 3.21 -5.34
CA ALA A 14 -16.24 3.76 -5.18
C ALA A 14 -15.17 2.97 -5.94
N LEU A 15 -15.37 1.66 -6.14
CA LEU A 15 -14.47 0.83 -6.95
C LEU A 15 -14.65 1.07 -8.46
N PHE A 16 -15.87 1.39 -8.92
CA PHE A 16 -16.13 1.70 -10.34
C PHE A 16 -15.53 3.04 -10.79
N THR A 17 -15.42 4.04 -9.91
CA THR A 17 -14.69 5.29 -10.21
C THR A 17 -13.17 5.11 -10.40
N GLY A 18 -12.64 3.93 -10.10
CA GLY A 18 -11.22 3.60 -10.29
C GLY A 18 -10.83 3.16 -11.71
N CYS A 19 -11.79 2.82 -12.59
CA CYS A 19 -11.48 2.32 -13.93
C CYS A 19 -10.82 3.37 -14.84
N ASP A 20 -11.27 4.63 -14.81
CA ASP A 20 -10.68 5.70 -15.62
C ASP A 20 -9.26 6.04 -15.15
N PHE A 21 -9.01 5.98 -13.83
CA PHE A 21 -7.68 6.18 -13.27
C PHE A 21 -6.70 5.06 -13.63
N ILE A 22 -7.15 3.80 -13.61
CA ILE A 22 -6.33 2.64 -14.03
C ILE A 22 -6.02 2.70 -15.53
N LYS A 23 -6.98 3.09 -16.37
CA LYS A 23 -6.76 3.26 -17.82
C LYS A 23 -5.74 4.38 -18.11
N ASN A 24 -5.82 5.48 -17.36
CA ASN A 24 -4.88 6.59 -17.50
C ASN A 24 -3.47 6.22 -17.01
N THR A 25 -3.36 5.35 -16.00
CA THR A 25 -2.08 4.86 -15.46
C THR A 25 -1.21 4.18 -16.53
N PHE A 26 -1.79 3.26 -17.30
CA PHE A 26 -1.07 2.62 -18.42
C PHE A 26 -0.71 3.64 -19.51
N THR A 27 -1.61 4.57 -19.80
CA THR A 27 -1.38 5.62 -20.80
C THR A 27 -0.19 6.51 -20.44
N TYR A 28 -0.03 6.89 -19.17
CA TYR A 28 1.10 7.70 -18.72
C TYR A 28 2.42 6.95 -18.90
N LYS A 29 2.46 5.68 -18.49
CA LYS A 29 3.62 4.81 -18.66
C LYS A 29 4.01 4.71 -20.14
N ASP A 30 3.08 4.34 -21.00
CA ASP A 30 3.32 4.11 -22.42
C ASP A 30 3.75 5.40 -23.15
N LYS A 31 3.15 6.55 -22.81
CA LYS A 31 3.55 7.83 -23.41
C LYS A 31 4.95 8.28 -22.99
N THR A 32 5.33 8.05 -21.74
CA THR A 32 6.68 8.34 -21.28
C THR A 32 7.69 7.40 -21.91
N GLU A 33 7.38 6.10 -22.00
CA GLU A 33 8.20 5.11 -22.71
C GLU A 33 8.46 5.54 -24.16
N ASN A 34 7.40 5.80 -24.93
CA ASN A 34 7.52 6.30 -26.31
C ASN A 34 8.32 7.61 -26.42
N PHE A 35 8.11 8.54 -25.48
CA PHE A 35 8.83 9.81 -25.48
C PHE A 35 10.32 9.62 -25.23
N VAL A 36 10.69 8.82 -24.23
CA VAL A 36 12.09 8.59 -23.86
C VAL A 36 12.80 7.75 -24.91
N GLU A 37 12.14 6.76 -25.52
CA GLU A 37 12.71 6.01 -26.64
C GLU A 37 12.97 6.91 -27.86
N ALA A 38 11.98 7.71 -28.27
CA ALA A 38 12.17 8.69 -29.33
C ALA A 38 13.29 9.70 -29.01
N LEU A 39 13.42 10.10 -27.74
CA LEU A 39 14.47 10.99 -27.27
C LEU A 39 15.85 10.35 -27.42
N MET A 40 16.01 9.09 -26.99
CA MET A 40 17.29 8.38 -27.09
C MET A 40 17.71 8.14 -28.55
N ASP A 41 16.74 7.87 -29.43
CA ASP A 41 16.90 7.72 -30.88
C ASP A 41 17.11 9.04 -31.64
N LYS A 42 17.15 10.18 -30.93
CA LYS A 42 17.27 11.54 -31.50
C LYS A 42 16.10 11.91 -32.43
N ASN A 43 14.96 11.25 -32.32
CA ASN A 43 13.75 11.59 -33.05
C ASN A 43 12.99 12.71 -32.33
N TYR A 44 13.58 13.91 -32.34
CA TYR A 44 13.04 15.06 -31.61
C TYR A 44 11.69 15.55 -32.14
N ASP A 45 11.37 15.30 -33.42
CA ASP A 45 10.07 15.64 -33.96
C ASP A 45 8.95 14.81 -33.32
N GLU A 46 9.20 13.53 -33.06
CA GLU A 46 8.25 12.67 -32.36
C GLU A 46 8.12 13.03 -30.87
N CYS A 47 9.22 13.37 -30.20
CA CYS A 47 9.17 13.91 -28.84
C CYS A 47 8.25 15.14 -28.76
N ILE A 48 8.38 16.07 -29.73
CA ILE A 48 7.56 17.27 -29.78
C ILE A 48 6.09 16.94 -30.04
N ASN A 49 5.79 15.95 -30.89
CA ASN A 49 4.41 15.50 -31.15
C ASN A 49 3.72 14.95 -29.89
N LEU A 50 4.48 14.27 -29.04
CA LEU A 50 4.03 13.72 -27.75
C LEU A 50 3.89 14.80 -26.65
N MET A 51 4.46 15.99 -26.87
CA MET A 51 4.34 17.12 -25.95
C MET A 51 3.09 17.98 -26.23
N ALA A 52 2.55 18.56 -25.16
CA ALA A 52 1.38 19.43 -25.18
C ALA A 52 1.76 20.85 -25.63
N THR A 53 2.35 21.00 -26.81
CA THR A 53 2.86 22.31 -27.31
C THR A 53 1.76 23.36 -27.49
N ASP A 54 0.51 22.92 -27.63
CA ASP A 54 -0.67 23.80 -27.78
C ASP A 54 -1.23 24.29 -26.43
N HIS A 55 -0.76 23.73 -25.30
CA HIS A 55 -1.19 24.11 -23.96
C HIS A 55 -0.72 25.53 -23.62
N GLU A 56 -1.50 26.28 -22.82
CA GLU A 56 -1.25 27.70 -22.53
C GLU A 56 0.17 27.98 -22.00
N THR A 57 0.73 27.04 -21.24
CA THR A 57 2.09 27.09 -20.68
C THR A 57 3.21 26.80 -21.69
N ALA A 58 2.92 26.13 -22.81
CA ALA A 58 3.91 25.69 -23.80
C ALA A 58 3.80 26.44 -25.15
N LYS A 59 2.67 27.10 -25.42
CA LYS A 59 2.30 27.75 -26.68
C LYS A 59 3.28 28.82 -27.21
N LYS A 60 4.16 29.34 -26.35
CA LYS A 60 5.16 30.37 -26.70
C LYS A 60 6.57 29.82 -26.94
N THR A 61 6.76 28.51 -26.84
CA THR A 61 8.09 27.88 -26.94
C THR A 61 8.51 27.72 -28.39
N ASN A 62 9.70 28.22 -28.75
CA ASN A 62 10.26 28.02 -30.10
C ASN A 62 10.66 26.55 -30.27
N ARG A 63 10.20 25.88 -31.34
CA ARG A 63 10.49 24.47 -31.63
C ARG A 63 11.99 24.17 -31.70
N ASP A 64 12.81 25.08 -32.23
CA ASP A 64 14.26 24.88 -32.32
C ASP A 64 14.93 24.93 -30.94
N SER A 65 14.48 25.85 -30.08
CA SER A 65 14.94 25.87 -28.68
C SER A 65 14.50 24.62 -27.90
N LEU A 66 13.32 24.08 -28.22
CA LEU A 66 12.83 22.84 -27.64
C LEU A 66 13.68 21.63 -28.07
N LYS A 67 14.04 21.53 -29.36
CA LYS A 67 14.97 20.48 -29.85
C LYS A 67 16.32 20.54 -29.13
N SER A 68 16.87 21.74 -28.93
CA SER A 68 18.10 21.93 -28.16
C SER A 68 17.97 21.48 -26.70
N GLY A 69 16.85 21.83 -26.05
CA GLY A 69 16.54 21.37 -24.68
C GLY A 69 16.39 19.85 -24.59
N LEU A 70 15.79 19.20 -25.59
CA LEU A 70 15.67 17.75 -25.67
C LEU A 70 17.05 17.09 -25.84
N ASP A 71 17.94 17.64 -26.68
CA ASP A 71 19.30 17.13 -26.83
C ASP A 71 20.10 17.23 -25.52
N GLN A 72 19.96 18.34 -24.77
CA GLN A 72 20.53 18.48 -23.44
C GLN A 72 19.95 17.46 -22.46
N PHE A 73 18.63 17.27 -22.47
CA PHE A 73 17.96 16.30 -21.59
C PHE A 73 18.41 14.87 -21.88
N ARG A 74 18.52 14.51 -23.17
CA ARG A 74 19.11 13.24 -23.63
C ARG A 74 20.53 13.07 -23.08
N ALA A 75 21.37 14.10 -23.15
CA ALA A 75 22.72 14.05 -22.61
C ALA A 75 22.75 13.84 -21.08
N VAL A 76 21.81 14.45 -20.34
CA VAL A 76 21.64 14.23 -18.89
C VAL A 76 21.23 12.79 -18.61
N ILE A 77 20.29 12.21 -19.36
CA ILE A 77 19.91 10.80 -19.21
C ILE A 77 21.08 9.88 -19.56
N GLY A 78 21.74 10.09 -20.71
CA GLY A 78 22.87 9.28 -21.18
C GLY A 78 24.05 9.28 -20.22
N SER A 79 24.43 10.45 -19.69
CA SER A 79 25.54 10.57 -18.74
C SER A 79 25.25 9.93 -17.37
N ASN A 80 24.00 9.98 -16.90
CA ASN A 80 23.64 9.47 -15.58
C ASN A 80 23.23 7.99 -15.60
N PHE A 81 22.56 7.55 -16.67
CA PHE A 81 21.88 6.24 -16.76
C PHE A 81 22.24 5.44 -18.03
N GLY A 82 23.05 5.96 -18.95
CA GLY A 82 23.52 5.25 -20.15
C GLY A 82 22.62 5.40 -21.38
N ASP A 83 23.04 4.79 -22.49
CA ASP A 83 22.54 5.10 -23.84
C ASP A 83 21.42 4.17 -24.36
N GLY A 84 20.63 3.55 -23.47
CA GLY A 84 19.34 2.96 -23.86
C GLY A 84 19.14 1.47 -23.55
N ASN A 85 17.86 1.09 -23.58
CA ASN A 85 17.19 -0.08 -23.00
C ASN A 85 16.79 0.11 -21.53
N PHE A 86 15.79 0.97 -21.33
CA PHE A 86 15.18 1.17 -20.03
C PHE A 86 13.94 0.31 -19.85
N GLU A 87 13.79 -0.31 -18.68
CA GLU A 87 12.54 -0.91 -18.21
C GLU A 87 11.73 0.16 -17.46
N TYR A 88 10.47 0.37 -17.83
CA TYR A 88 9.62 1.40 -17.20
C TYR A 88 8.57 0.77 -16.28
N THR A 89 8.40 1.35 -15.09
CA THR A 89 7.36 0.95 -14.12
C THR A 89 6.63 2.18 -13.61
N PHE A 90 5.31 2.18 -13.72
CA PHE A 90 4.49 3.22 -13.12
C PHE A 90 4.56 3.14 -11.59
N MET A 91 4.84 4.27 -10.94
CA MET A 91 4.84 4.35 -9.47
C MET A 91 3.52 4.89 -8.96
N ASN A 92 3.20 6.15 -9.28
CA ASN A 92 1.97 6.80 -8.86
C ASN A 92 1.60 7.96 -9.80
N ALA A 93 0.37 8.45 -9.64
CA ALA A 93 -0.08 9.70 -10.24
C ALA A 93 -0.92 10.46 -9.20
N GLU A 94 -0.72 11.77 -9.12
CA GLU A 94 -1.39 12.60 -8.13
C GLU A 94 -1.78 13.98 -8.66
N LYS A 95 -2.80 14.55 -8.00
CA LYS A 95 -3.21 15.95 -8.15
C LYS A 95 -3.10 16.60 -6.77
N LYS A 96 -1.98 17.25 -6.51
CA LYS A 96 -1.71 17.90 -5.24
C LYS A 96 -2.53 19.19 -5.14
N ARG A 97 -3.37 19.26 -4.11
CA ARG A 97 -4.09 20.48 -3.71
C ARG A 97 -3.61 20.86 -2.30
N SER A 98 -3.01 22.03 -2.20
CA SER A 98 -2.39 22.64 -1.04
C SER A 98 -2.93 24.07 -0.87
N THR A 99 -2.86 24.57 0.37
CA THR A 99 -3.14 25.97 0.69
C THR A 99 -2.03 26.90 0.17
N VAL A 100 -0.83 26.36 -0.07
CA VAL A 100 0.27 27.06 -0.72
C VAL A 100 0.13 26.88 -2.24
N ALA A 101 -0.24 27.96 -2.94
CA ALA A 101 -0.54 27.92 -4.37
C ALA A 101 0.62 27.39 -5.24
N ALA A 102 1.87 27.65 -4.85
CA ALA A 102 3.05 27.19 -5.57
C ALA A 102 3.26 25.65 -5.51
N GLU A 103 2.66 24.97 -4.53
CA GLU A 103 2.75 23.52 -4.41
C GLU A 103 1.57 22.78 -5.08
N ASN A 104 0.65 23.53 -5.69
CA ASN A 104 -0.49 22.95 -6.36
C ASN A 104 -0.09 22.43 -7.73
N THR A 105 -0.60 21.25 -8.05
CA THR A 105 -0.59 20.80 -9.44
C THR A 105 -1.44 21.78 -10.26
N PRO A 106 -0.94 22.27 -11.41
CA PRO A 106 -1.70 23.20 -12.24
C PRO A 106 -3.09 22.66 -12.61
N PRO A 107 -4.09 23.54 -12.86
CA PRO A 107 -5.42 23.09 -13.24
C PRO A 107 -5.38 22.23 -14.51
N ASN A 108 -6.21 21.19 -14.56
CA ASN A 108 -6.28 20.22 -15.66
C ASN A 108 -4.96 19.50 -15.97
N THR A 109 -4.11 19.32 -14.97
CA THR A 109 -2.89 18.54 -15.11
C THR A 109 -2.79 17.43 -14.08
N THR A 110 -2.06 16.38 -14.43
CA THR A 110 -1.74 15.25 -13.54
C THR A 110 -0.23 15.09 -13.45
N LEU A 111 0.30 14.97 -12.22
CA LEU A 111 1.70 14.68 -11.98
C LEU A 111 1.88 13.16 -11.86
N ALA A 112 2.64 12.56 -12.75
CA ALA A 112 2.94 11.13 -12.74
C ALA A 112 4.42 10.88 -12.44
N HIS A 113 4.69 9.82 -11.68
CA HIS A 113 6.05 9.33 -11.43
C HIS A 113 6.21 7.95 -12.07
N ILE A 114 7.23 7.84 -12.91
CA ILE A 114 7.56 6.61 -13.64
C ILE A 114 8.99 6.26 -13.31
N GLU A 115 9.17 5.11 -12.66
CA GLU A 115 10.49 4.54 -12.43
C GLU A 115 11.01 3.96 -13.74
N PHE A 116 12.30 4.15 -14.00
CA PHE A 116 12.99 3.53 -15.11
C PHE A 116 14.28 2.86 -14.64
N SER A 117 14.66 1.75 -15.26
CA SER A 117 15.88 1.02 -14.92
C SER A 117 16.67 0.62 -16.15
N ASN A 118 18.00 0.77 -16.11
CA ASN A 118 18.91 0.26 -17.14
C ASN A 118 19.47 -1.13 -16.81
N GLY A 119 18.84 -1.85 -15.88
CA GLY A 119 19.29 -3.14 -15.36
C GLY A 119 20.33 -3.07 -14.24
N LYS A 120 21.02 -1.94 -14.05
CA LYS A 120 21.98 -1.72 -12.93
C LYS A 120 21.51 -0.65 -11.96
N ASN A 121 21.07 0.48 -12.48
CA ASN A 121 20.58 1.62 -11.72
C ASN A 121 19.09 1.82 -11.99
N ILE A 122 18.42 2.44 -11.03
CA ILE A 122 17.05 2.90 -11.12
C ILE A 122 17.02 4.43 -10.99
N GLY A 123 16.09 5.04 -11.72
CA GLY A 123 15.79 6.46 -11.66
C GLY A 123 14.29 6.69 -11.74
N VAL A 124 13.84 7.93 -11.52
CA VAL A 124 12.43 8.29 -11.60
C VAL A 124 12.26 9.50 -12.50
N PHE A 125 11.41 9.36 -13.52
CA PHE A 125 10.87 10.49 -14.26
C PHE A 125 9.69 11.06 -13.50
N GLN A 126 9.69 12.38 -13.32
CA GLN A 126 8.54 13.14 -12.88
C GLN A 126 7.97 13.86 -14.12
N ILE A 127 6.73 13.55 -14.47
CA ILE A 127 6.09 14.01 -15.70
C ILE A 127 4.79 14.72 -15.36
N LEU A 128 4.60 15.91 -15.95
CA LEU A 128 3.34 16.63 -15.89
C LEU A 128 2.56 16.39 -17.18
N PHE A 129 1.39 15.76 -17.07
CA PHE A 129 0.49 15.49 -18.18
C PHE A 129 -0.66 16.52 -18.22
N ASP A 130 -1.06 16.93 -19.42
CA ASP A 130 -2.33 17.62 -19.66
C ASP A 130 -3.48 16.60 -19.63
N ASP A 131 -4.49 16.80 -18.80
CA ASP A 131 -5.62 15.89 -18.67
C ASP A 131 -6.49 15.82 -19.94
N THR A 132 -6.47 16.88 -20.77
CA THR A 132 -7.34 16.98 -21.95
C THR A 132 -6.75 16.23 -23.13
N SER A 133 -5.49 16.51 -23.47
CA SER A 133 -4.78 15.87 -24.59
C SER A 133 -4.01 14.60 -24.20
N ASN A 134 -3.87 14.34 -22.90
CA ASN A 134 -2.96 13.34 -22.33
C ASN A 134 -1.50 13.53 -22.78
N LYS A 135 -1.09 14.71 -23.25
CA LYS A 135 0.26 14.95 -23.74
C LYS A 135 1.17 15.47 -22.63
N ILE A 136 2.49 15.33 -22.83
CA ILE A 136 3.51 15.73 -21.85
C ILE A 136 3.68 17.25 -21.89
N ILE A 137 3.42 17.92 -20.77
CA ILE A 137 3.72 19.36 -20.62
C ILE A 137 5.19 19.53 -20.26
N ASN A 138 5.67 18.76 -19.28
CA ASN A 138 7.05 18.80 -18.80
C ASN A 138 7.48 17.41 -18.31
N ILE A 139 8.77 17.13 -18.44
CA ILE A 139 9.42 15.91 -17.95
C ILE A 139 10.81 16.26 -17.43
N HIS A 140 11.14 15.73 -16.26
CA HIS A 140 12.49 15.78 -15.72
C HIS A 140 12.78 14.53 -14.89
N THR A 141 14.06 14.25 -14.68
CA THR A 141 14.51 13.18 -13.80
C THR A 141 14.61 13.69 -12.37
N LEU A 142 14.13 12.91 -11.41
CA LEU A 142 14.45 13.13 -9.99
C LEU A 142 15.89 12.70 -9.72
N ASP A 143 16.55 13.37 -8.77
CA ASP A 143 17.91 13.03 -8.31
C ASP A 143 17.88 11.80 -7.40
N VAL A 144 17.46 10.67 -7.97
CA VAL A 144 17.38 9.37 -7.32
C VAL A 144 18.12 8.40 -8.21
N LYS A 145 19.35 8.07 -7.85
CA LYS A 145 20.16 7.04 -8.50
C LYS A 145 20.49 5.95 -7.49
N ALA A 146 19.69 4.90 -7.49
CA ALA A 146 19.91 3.73 -6.64
C ALA A 146 20.29 2.51 -7.49
N GLU A 147 20.99 1.55 -6.89
CA GLU A 147 21.25 0.26 -7.54
C GLU A 147 19.96 -0.58 -7.58
N LYS A 148 19.75 -1.32 -8.67
CA LYS A 148 18.61 -2.23 -8.82
C LYS A 148 18.70 -3.30 -7.72
N PRO A 149 17.73 -3.37 -6.80
CA PRO A 149 17.82 -4.28 -5.67
C PRO A 149 17.58 -5.73 -6.11
N ASN A 150 18.13 -6.67 -5.36
CA ASN A 150 17.75 -8.07 -5.49
C ASN A 150 16.41 -8.33 -4.80
N MET A 151 15.38 -8.61 -5.60
CA MET A 151 14.01 -8.83 -5.12
C MET A 151 13.83 -10.16 -4.34
N LEU A 152 14.82 -11.05 -4.31
CA LEU A 152 14.70 -12.32 -3.58
C LEU A 152 14.43 -12.08 -2.08
N LEU A 153 15.22 -11.22 -1.43
CA LEU A 153 15.04 -10.90 -0.01
C LEU A 153 13.69 -10.22 0.24
N PHE A 154 13.26 -9.36 -0.67
CA PHE A 154 11.95 -8.72 -0.63
C PHE A 154 10.81 -9.75 -0.62
N TRP A 155 10.85 -10.75 -1.51
CA TRP A 155 9.82 -11.79 -1.56
C TRP A 155 9.88 -12.76 -0.38
N LEU A 156 11.08 -13.13 0.10
CA LEU A 156 11.21 -13.93 1.32
C LEU A 156 10.63 -13.21 2.53
N PHE A 157 10.86 -11.90 2.64
CA PHE A 157 10.29 -11.11 3.72
C PHE A 157 8.77 -11.12 3.72
N GLY A 158 8.13 -11.20 2.53
CA GLY A 158 6.69 -11.31 2.37
C GLY A 158 6.03 -12.49 3.11
N ILE A 159 6.79 -13.53 3.46
CA ILE A 159 6.30 -14.65 4.28
C ILE A 159 5.86 -14.15 5.68
N LEU A 160 6.59 -13.20 6.28
CA LEU A 160 6.29 -12.70 7.63
C LEU A 160 4.94 -11.98 7.70
N PRO A 161 4.62 -10.96 6.88
CA PRO A 161 3.29 -10.38 6.82
C PRO A 161 2.19 -11.42 6.59
N LEU A 162 2.39 -12.38 5.69
CA LEU A 162 1.40 -13.44 5.42
C LEU A 162 1.13 -14.29 6.67
N THR A 163 2.15 -14.61 7.48
CA THR A 163 1.93 -15.32 8.75
C THR A 163 1.09 -14.51 9.74
N VAL A 164 1.30 -13.19 9.82
CA VAL A 164 0.49 -12.29 10.67
C VAL A 164 -0.96 -12.25 10.20
N LEU A 165 -1.19 -12.14 8.89
CA LEU A 165 -2.53 -12.19 8.29
C LEU A 165 -3.25 -13.49 8.68
N LEU A 166 -2.60 -14.64 8.46
CA LEU A 166 -3.15 -15.95 8.78
C LEU A 166 -3.43 -16.10 10.28
N PHE A 167 -2.53 -15.61 11.13
CA PHE A 167 -2.70 -15.59 12.58
C PHE A 167 -3.94 -14.79 12.99
N ASN A 168 -4.11 -13.57 12.48
CA ASN A 168 -5.25 -12.71 12.79
C ASN A 168 -6.57 -13.35 12.33
N ILE A 169 -6.60 -13.94 11.13
CA ILE A 169 -7.76 -14.72 10.63
C ILE A 169 -8.07 -15.90 11.56
N TYR A 170 -7.06 -16.64 11.99
CA TYR A 170 -7.21 -17.77 12.90
C TYR A 170 -7.80 -17.35 14.25
N VAL A 171 -7.30 -16.27 14.86
CA VAL A 171 -7.83 -15.75 16.13
C VAL A 171 -9.28 -15.31 15.98
N ILE A 172 -9.63 -14.63 14.89
CA ILE A 172 -11.02 -14.23 14.61
C ILE A 172 -11.92 -15.46 14.49
N ARG A 173 -11.48 -16.51 13.80
CA ARG A 173 -12.22 -17.78 13.74
C ARG A 173 -12.44 -18.40 15.12
N LYS A 174 -11.45 -18.35 16.01
CA LYS A 174 -11.60 -18.82 17.40
C LYS A 174 -12.56 -17.97 18.21
N ILE A 175 -12.50 -16.64 18.11
CA ILE A 175 -13.45 -15.74 18.76
C ILE A 175 -14.88 -16.02 18.26
N LYS A 176 -15.06 -16.24 16.94
CA LYS A 176 -16.36 -16.58 16.35
C LYS A 176 -16.96 -17.84 16.99
N LYS A 177 -16.17 -18.90 17.14
CA LYS A 177 -16.58 -20.17 17.76
C LYS A 177 -16.74 -20.11 19.29
N SER A 178 -16.19 -19.09 19.95
CA SER A 178 -16.28 -18.95 21.41
C SER A 178 -17.65 -18.46 21.90
N ASN A 179 -17.94 -18.62 23.20
CA ASN A 179 -19.16 -18.09 23.84
C ASN A 179 -18.94 -16.70 24.47
N LEU A 180 -18.07 -15.86 23.88
CA LEU A 180 -17.73 -14.53 24.41
C LEU A 180 -18.82 -13.49 24.13
N LYS A 181 -19.24 -12.72 25.15
CA LYS A 181 -20.14 -11.54 25.00
C LYS A 181 -19.45 -10.38 24.31
N ARG A 182 -20.13 -9.60 23.46
CA ARG A 182 -19.55 -8.46 22.68
C ARG A 182 -18.38 -8.88 21.78
N LYS A 183 -18.61 -9.78 20.81
CA LYS A 183 -17.56 -10.30 19.89
C LYS A 183 -16.99 -9.22 18.96
N TRP A 184 -17.81 -8.25 18.56
CA TRP A 184 -17.42 -7.20 17.62
C TRP A 184 -16.22 -6.36 18.08
N ILE A 185 -16.19 -5.94 19.35
CA ILE A 185 -15.04 -5.20 19.94
C ILE A 185 -13.75 -6.03 19.87
N LYS A 186 -13.85 -7.35 19.98
CA LYS A 186 -12.69 -8.25 19.92
C LYS A 186 -12.16 -8.39 18.50
N TYR A 187 -13.06 -8.48 17.52
CA TYR A 187 -12.66 -8.44 16.12
C TYR A 187 -11.96 -7.13 15.79
N LEU A 188 -12.49 -6.01 16.27
CA LEU A 188 -11.87 -4.70 16.10
C LEU A 188 -10.47 -4.66 16.72
N ALA A 189 -10.30 -5.19 17.94
CA ALA A 189 -8.99 -5.28 18.58
C ALA A 189 -7.97 -6.10 17.74
N VAL A 190 -8.39 -7.22 17.15
CA VAL A 190 -7.50 -8.04 16.28
C VAL A 190 -7.14 -7.32 14.98
N ILE A 191 -8.06 -6.53 14.42
CA ILE A 191 -7.84 -5.82 13.15
C ILE A 191 -6.99 -4.57 13.34
N VAL A 192 -7.13 -3.87 14.48
CA VAL A 192 -6.53 -2.54 14.71
C VAL A 192 -5.25 -2.61 15.53
N LEU A 193 -5.16 -3.46 16.56
CA LEU A 193 -3.99 -3.51 17.45
C LEU A 193 -2.87 -4.40 16.86
N ASN A 194 -2.33 -3.95 15.72
CA ASN A 194 -1.16 -4.53 15.07
C ASN A 194 -0.04 -3.48 15.08
N VAL A 195 0.83 -3.55 16.09
CA VAL A 195 1.84 -2.53 16.42
C VAL A 195 2.93 -3.15 17.30
N PRO A 196 4.22 -2.74 17.20
CA PRO A 196 4.82 -1.81 16.24
C PRO A 196 4.77 -2.35 14.81
N ALA A 197 4.91 -1.45 13.82
CA ALA A 197 5.03 -1.82 12.41
C ALA A 197 6.49 -2.04 12.05
N ILE A 198 6.75 -3.13 11.34
CA ILE A 198 8.03 -3.47 10.74
C ILE A 198 7.82 -3.51 9.23
N SER A 199 8.63 -2.76 8.51
CA SER A 199 8.57 -2.66 7.05
C SER A 199 9.89 -3.10 6.44
N TYR A 200 9.82 -3.68 5.24
CA TYR A 200 10.96 -3.95 4.39
C TYR A 200 10.68 -3.36 3.01
N ALA A 201 11.41 -2.31 2.67
CA ALA A 201 11.42 -1.73 1.34
C ALA A 201 12.48 -2.43 0.48
N ALA A 202 12.22 -2.62 -0.82
CA ALA A 202 13.16 -3.31 -1.70
C ALA A 202 14.51 -2.55 -1.83
N VAL A 203 14.48 -1.22 -1.79
CA VAL A 203 15.67 -0.36 -1.90
C VAL A 203 16.19 0.07 -0.53
N ASP A 204 15.32 0.63 0.33
CA ASP A 204 15.74 1.18 1.64
C ASP A 204 15.91 0.13 2.75
N GLY A 205 15.54 -1.12 2.48
CA GLY A 205 15.68 -2.22 3.43
C GLY A 205 14.72 -2.14 4.62
N LEU A 206 15.19 -2.57 5.80
CA LEU A 206 14.34 -2.75 6.99
C LEU A 206 14.14 -1.44 7.75
N SER A 207 12.89 -1.12 8.06
CA SER A 207 12.52 0.02 8.90
C SER A 207 11.50 -0.39 9.96
N TYR A 208 11.49 0.33 11.09
CA TYR A 208 10.56 0.10 12.19
C TYR A 208 9.85 1.40 12.56
N LYS A 209 8.55 1.31 12.82
CA LYS A 209 7.73 2.43 13.31
C LYS A 209 6.97 1.99 14.56
N LEU A 210 7.32 2.60 15.69
CA LEU A 210 6.74 2.29 17.01
C LEU A 210 5.22 2.52 17.04
N LEU A 211 4.76 3.67 16.58
CA LEU A 211 3.35 4.07 16.57
C LEU A 211 2.84 4.17 15.14
N ASN A 212 2.76 3.03 14.46
CA ASN A 212 2.10 2.92 13.17
C ASN A 212 1.18 1.70 13.19
N PHE A 213 -0.12 1.93 13.30
CA PHE A 213 -1.09 0.86 13.34
C PHE A 213 -1.31 0.30 11.95
N GLN A 214 -0.93 -0.96 11.75
CA GLN A 214 -1.24 -1.67 10.52
C GLN A 214 -2.68 -2.14 10.57
N ILE A 215 -3.59 -1.24 10.18
CA ILE A 215 -5.01 -1.51 10.05
C ILE A 215 -5.21 -2.49 8.88
N LEU A 216 -6.29 -3.28 8.88
CA LEU A 216 -6.56 -4.37 7.92
C LEU A 216 -5.70 -5.62 8.17
N PHE A 217 -5.87 -6.23 9.35
CA PHE A 217 -5.22 -7.50 9.73
C PHE A 217 -3.70 -7.43 9.89
N GLY A 218 -3.14 -6.24 10.09
CA GLY A 218 -1.74 -6.10 10.46
C GLY A 218 -0.77 -6.21 9.29
N VAL A 219 -1.21 -6.03 8.05
CA VAL A 219 -0.36 -6.16 6.85
C VAL A 219 -0.55 -4.96 5.92
N GLY A 220 0.56 -4.47 5.37
CA GLY A 220 0.61 -3.52 4.27
C GLY A 220 1.48 -4.07 3.14
N PHE A 221 1.07 -3.83 1.91
CA PHE A 221 1.81 -4.21 0.70
C PHE A 221 1.69 -3.11 -0.34
N SER A 222 2.82 -2.75 -0.95
CA SER A 222 2.91 -1.86 -2.09
C SER A 222 3.88 -2.45 -3.11
N LEU A 223 3.51 -2.42 -4.39
CA LEU A 223 4.33 -2.85 -5.52
C LEU A 223 4.28 -1.75 -6.59
N MET A 224 4.98 -0.65 -6.34
CA MET A 224 4.99 0.56 -7.17
C MET A 224 6.42 0.90 -7.60
N GLY A 225 6.98 0.10 -8.51
CA GLY A 225 8.43 0.15 -8.82
C GLY A 225 9.30 -0.45 -7.71
N TYR A 226 10.60 -0.55 -7.93
CA TYR A 226 11.57 -0.98 -6.92
C TYR A 226 11.57 -0.04 -5.71
N LEU A 227 11.57 1.28 -5.94
CA LEU A 227 11.57 2.30 -4.88
C LEU A 227 10.28 2.28 -4.04
N GLY A 228 9.13 2.03 -4.67
CA GLY A 228 7.83 1.97 -3.99
C GLY A 228 7.43 0.57 -3.50
N SER A 229 8.28 -0.44 -3.67
CA SER A 229 8.00 -1.82 -3.27
C SER A 229 8.27 -2.01 -1.78
N VAL A 230 7.22 -2.23 -0.99
CA VAL A 230 7.32 -2.37 0.48
C VAL A 230 6.37 -3.44 1.01
N TRP A 231 6.90 -4.35 1.81
CA TRP A 231 6.12 -5.19 2.72
C TRP A 231 6.11 -4.58 4.11
N THR A 232 4.95 -4.52 4.76
CA THR A 232 4.83 -4.06 6.13
C THR A 232 3.97 -5.02 6.92
N PHE A 233 4.34 -5.30 8.17
CA PHE A 233 3.47 -5.98 9.11
C PHE A 233 3.55 -5.38 10.51
N GLY A 234 2.43 -5.43 11.22
CA GLY A 234 2.36 -5.06 12.63
C GLY A 234 2.39 -6.29 13.52
N ILE A 235 3.05 -6.23 14.67
CA ILE A 235 2.97 -7.31 15.66
C ILE A 235 1.52 -7.43 16.13
N PRO A 236 0.86 -8.60 16.02
CA PRO A 236 -0.58 -8.72 16.22
C PRO A 236 -0.98 -8.80 17.70
N LEU A 237 -0.69 -7.74 18.47
CA LEU A 237 -0.96 -7.66 19.91
C LEU A 237 -2.41 -7.94 20.25
N GLY A 238 -3.37 -7.43 19.46
CA GLY A 238 -4.79 -7.71 19.65
C GLY A 238 -5.13 -9.20 19.48
N GLY A 239 -4.55 -9.86 18.48
CA GLY A 239 -4.68 -11.29 18.24
C GLY A 239 -4.07 -12.12 19.38
N ILE A 240 -2.85 -11.78 19.79
CA ILE A 240 -2.12 -12.44 20.88
C ILE A 240 -2.92 -12.35 22.19
N TYR A 241 -3.38 -11.15 22.56
CA TYR A 241 -4.15 -10.92 23.77
C TYR A 241 -5.44 -11.78 23.82
N TRP A 242 -6.22 -11.78 22.75
CA TRP A 242 -7.48 -12.53 22.73
C TRP A 242 -7.27 -14.04 22.66
N LEU A 243 -6.23 -14.51 21.98
CA LEU A 243 -5.87 -15.92 21.97
C LEU A 243 -5.50 -16.41 23.37
N TRP A 244 -4.66 -15.65 24.09
CA TRP A 244 -4.29 -15.94 25.47
C TRP A 244 -5.51 -16.00 26.39
N LYS A 245 -6.38 -14.98 26.31
CA LYS A 245 -7.61 -14.92 27.12
C LYS A 245 -8.58 -16.06 26.84
N LEU A 246 -8.72 -16.48 25.58
CA LEU A 246 -9.53 -17.64 25.19
C LEU A 246 -8.97 -18.95 25.76
N ASN A 247 -7.64 -19.11 25.75
CA ASN A 247 -6.98 -20.31 26.28
C ASN A 247 -7.14 -20.40 27.80
N GLN A 248 -7.03 -19.27 28.53
CA GLN A 248 -7.27 -19.24 29.98
C GLN A 248 -8.70 -19.69 30.33
N GLN A 249 -9.73 -19.18 29.66
CA GLN A 249 -11.12 -19.61 29.92
C GLN A 249 -11.34 -21.10 29.65
N LYS A 250 -10.66 -21.66 28.66
CA LYS A 250 -10.73 -23.10 28.38
C LYS A 250 -10.10 -23.91 29.52
N SER A 251 -8.94 -23.49 30.02
CA SER A 251 -8.24 -24.15 31.14
C SER A 251 -9.04 -24.13 32.45
N LEU A 252 -9.67 -23.00 32.78
CA LEU A 252 -10.53 -22.87 33.97
C LEU A 252 -11.74 -23.80 33.89
N ARG A 253 -12.43 -23.85 32.75
CA ARG A 253 -13.58 -24.76 32.55
C ARG A 253 -13.21 -26.24 32.67
N ILE A 254 -12.02 -26.62 32.22
CA ILE A 254 -11.54 -28.01 32.34
C ILE A 254 -11.23 -28.35 33.80
N THR A 255 -10.63 -27.41 34.54
CA THR A 255 -10.30 -27.60 35.96
C THR A 255 -11.56 -27.73 36.81
N THR A 256 -12.54 -26.83 36.64
CA THR A 256 -13.82 -26.90 37.36
C THR A 256 -14.62 -28.17 37.07
N LYS A 257 -14.53 -28.73 35.85
CA LYS A 257 -15.17 -30.01 35.52
C LYS A 257 -14.45 -31.24 36.11
N ARG A 258 -13.19 -31.10 36.52
CA ARG A 258 -12.38 -32.20 37.08
C ARG A 258 -12.38 -32.22 38.60
N THR A 259 -12.78 -31.14 39.28
CA THR A 259 -13.08 -31.17 40.71
C THR A 259 -14.41 -31.91 40.91
N PRO A 260 -14.44 -33.09 41.56
CA PRO A 260 -15.69 -33.78 41.81
C PRO A 260 -16.58 -32.93 42.73
N GLN A 261 -17.88 -32.92 42.46
CA GLN A 261 -18.90 -32.62 43.48
C GLN A 261 -18.74 -33.66 44.59
N ASN A 262 -17.89 -33.37 45.57
CA ASN A 262 -17.83 -34.08 46.83
C ASN A 262 -18.13 -33.04 47.91
N VAL A 263 -19.41 -32.65 47.99
CA VAL A 263 -19.99 -32.07 49.19
C VAL A 263 -21.20 -32.94 49.50
N SER A 264 -21.07 -33.58 50.65
CA SER A 264 -21.92 -34.57 51.30
C SER A 264 -23.42 -34.26 51.27
N ASP A 265 -24.20 -35.20 50.75
CA ASP A 265 -25.52 -35.51 51.31
C ASP A 265 -25.30 -36.12 52.70
N SER A 266 -25.29 -35.28 53.74
CA SER A 266 -25.54 -35.74 55.10
C SER A 266 -26.98 -35.42 55.44
N HIS A 267 -27.83 -36.43 55.30
CA HIS A 267 -29.11 -36.52 56.00
C HIS A 267 -28.89 -36.23 57.49
N GLU A 268 -29.30 -35.06 57.94
CA GLU A 268 -29.48 -34.79 59.37
C GLU A 268 -30.95 -35.05 59.68
N SER A 269 -31.22 -36.26 60.18
CA SER A 269 -32.50 -36.66 60.74
C SER A 269 -32.73 -35.94 62.06
N THR A 270 -33.77 -35.13 62.12
CA THR A 270 -34.38 -34.60 63.35
C THR A 270 -34.80 -35.74 64.28
N PRO A 271 -34.52 -35.66 65.59
CA PRO A 271 -35.36 -36.27 66.59
C PRO A 271 -36.22 -35.19 67.26
N GLU A 272 -37.54 -35.34 67.13
CA GLU A 272 -38.50 -34.87 68.12
C GLU A 272 -38.21 -35.60 69.44
N ILE A 273 -38.03 -34.88 70.55
CA ILE A 273 -38.42 -35.35 71.88
C ILE A 273 -39.04 -34.18 72.68
N GLU A 274 -40.23 -34.49 73.16
CA GLU A 274 -41.15 -33.79 74.07
C GLU A 274 -40.58 -33.38 75.44
N ASN A 275 -41.21 -32.32 75.98
CA ASN A 275 -41.57 -32.05 77.38
C ASN A 275 -40.47 -31.99 78.47
N LEU A 276 -40.16 -30.76 78.90
CA LEU A 276 -40.49 -30.19 80.23
C LEU A 276 -40.13 -28.70 80.30
#